data_AF-A0A2N2H7Y7-F1
#
_entry.id   AF-A0A2N2H7Y7-F1
#
_cell.length_a   1.000
_cell.length_b   1.000
_cell.length_c   1.000
_cell.angle_alpha   90.00
_cell.angle_beta   90.00
_cell.angle_gamma   90.00
#
_symmetry.space_group_name_H-M   'P 1'
#
loop_
_entity.id
_entity.type
_entity.pdbx_description
1 polymer ?
#
loop_
_entity_poly.entity_id
_entity_poly.type
_entity_poly.pdbx_seq_one_letter_code
_entity_poly.pdbx_strand_id
1 'polypeptide(L)'
;MATVDKKEIIQKMEELENGITLGLRLGEVFGAGFVFIELNPAYPQKGQKKYLMRWGKGETETKTQTPFMATDKAKNIAGWIADRAAQWLLQSS
;
A
#
# COMPACT_ATOMS: atom_id res chain seq x y z
N MET A 1 14.95 -11.73 1.49
CA MET A 1 14.01 -10.84 2.22
C MET A 1 12.69 -11.58 2.35
N ALA A 2 12.09 -11.60 3.54
CA ALA A 2 10.83 -12.31 3.75
C ALA A 2 9.68 -11.55 3.06
N THR A 3 8.73 -12.30 2.49
CA THR A 3 7.48 -11.72 1.97
C THR A 3 6.62 -11.24 3.13
N VAL A 4 5.94 -10.11 2.96
CA VAL A 4 5.04 -9.57 3.97
C VAL A 4 3.76 -10.39 4.03
N ASP A 5 3.29 -10.66 5.25
CA ASP A 5 2.01 -11.33 5.43
C ASP A 5 0.85 -10.34 5.51
N LYS A 6 -0.36 -10.85 5.27
CA LYS A 6 -1.57 -10.04 5.24
C LYS A 6 -1.85 -9.31 6.57
N LYS A 7 -1.59 -9.94 7.72
CA LYS A 7 -1.85 -9.34 9.03
C LYS A 7 -0.90 -8.18 9.28
N GLU A 8 0.37 -8.35 8.93
CA GLU A 8 1.37 -7.29 9.03
C GLU A 8 0.98 -6.06 8.19
N ILE A 9 0.54 -6.27 6.95
CA ILE A 9 0.10 -5.16 6.08
C ILE A 9 -1.12 -4.45 6.69
N ILE A 10 -2.10 -5.20 7.22
CA ILE A 10 -3.29 -4.62 7.87
C ILE A 10 -2.85 -3.75 9.05
N GLN A 11 -1.98 -4.26 9.92
CA GLN A 11 -1.50 -3.53 11.09
C GLN A 11 -0.83 -2.21 10.67
N LYS A 12 0.07 -2.24 9.67
CA LYS A 12 0.73 -1.03 9.17
C LYS A 12 -0.25 -0.02 8.56
N MET A 13 -1.29 -0.50 7.88
CA MET A 13 -2.35 0.37 7.35
C MET A 13 -3.21 0.97 8.47
N GLU A 14 -3.49 0.22 9.54
CA GLU A 14 -4.23 0.72 10.69
C GLU A 14 -3.42 1.74 11.51
N GLU A 15 -2.10 1.61 11.54
CA GLU A 15 -1.16 2.57 12.13
C GLU A 15 -0.90 3.79 11.22
N LEU A 16 -1.34 3.74 9.95
CA LEU A 16 -1.04 4.78 8.97
C LEU A 16 -1.64 6.14 9.35
N GLU A 17 -0.83 7.20 9.25
CA GLU A 17 -1.23 8.58 9.50
C GLU A 17 -1.31 9.40 8.20
N ASN A 18 -1.99 10.55 8.26
CA ASN A 18 -2.10 11.44 7.10
C ASN A 18 -0.71 11.96 6.68
N GLY A 19 -0.44 11.97 5.38
CA GLY A 19 0.86 12.39 4.84
C GLY A 19 1.94 11.30 4.86
N ILE A 20 1.68 10.14 5.48
CA ILE A 20 2.57 8.98 5.43
C ILE A 20 2.15 8.05 4.29
N THR A 21 3.13 7.55 3.55
CA THR A 21 2.94 6.56 2.49
C THR A 21 3.68 5.27 2.83
N LEU A 22 2.97 4.15 2.78
CA LEU A 22 3.59 2.82 2.83
C LEU A 22 3.99 2.40 1.42
N GLY A 23 5.22 1.91 1.26
CA GLY A 23 5.73 1.42 -0.02
C GLY A 23 6.04 -0.07 0.03
N LEU A 24 5.59 -0.81 -0.97
CA LEU A 24 5.90 -2.24 -1.15
C LEU A 24 6.35 -2.52 -2.57
N ARG A 25 7.17 -3.57 -2.72
CA ARG A 25 7.54 -4.16 -4.01
C ARG A 25 6.92 -5.54 -4.13
N LEU A 26 6.22 -5.80 -5.22
CA LEU A 26 5.67 -7.11 -5.54
C LEU A 26 6.76 -8.09 -5.96
N GLY A 27 6.50 -9.39 -5.82
CA GLY A 27 7.42 -10.43 -6.29
C GLY A 27 7.69 -10.34 -7.79
N GLU A 28 8.86 -10.80 -8.22
CA GLU A 28 9.29 -10.70 -9.63
C GLU A 28 8.33 -11.37 -10.61
N VAL A 29 7.74 -12.51 -10.21
CA VAL A 29 6.72 -13.23 -11.01
C VAL A 29 5.44 -12.43 -11.25
N PHE A 30 5.20 -11.38 -10.45
CA PHE A 30 4.09 -10.43 -10.60
C PHE A 30 4.53 -9.12 -11.29
N GLY A 31 5.66 -9.15 -11.99
CA GLY A 31 6.20 -8.02 -12.75
C GLY A 31 7.02 -7.04 -11.92
N ALA A 32 7.43 -7.42 -10.71
CA ALA A 32 8.26 -6.61 -9.80
C ALA A 32 7.70 -5.19 -9.55
N GLY A 33 6.38 -5.02 -9.64
CA GLY A 33 5.73 -3.72 -9.53
C GLY A 33 5.83 -3.11 -8.14
N PHE A 34 5.63 -1.80 -8.06
CA PHE A 34 5.57 -1.04 -6.83
C PHE A 34 4.12 -0.83 -6.41
N VAL A 35 3.88 -0.82 -5.11
CA VAL A 35 2.60 -0.49 -4.50
C VAL A 35 2.81 0.60 -3.48
N PHE A 36 1.99 1.65 -3.56
CA PHE A 36 1.96 2.72 -2.58
C PHE A 36 0.59 2.83 -1.94
N ILE A 37 0.56 2.92 -0.61
CA ILE A 37 -0.66 3.03 0.18
C ILE A 37 -0.59 4.31 0.98
N GLU A 38 -1.63 5.12 0.91
CA GLU A 38 -1.78 6.33 1.72
C GLU A 38 -3.23 6.47 2.21
N LEU A 39 -3.45 7.38 3.16
CA LEU A 39 -4.80 7.82 3.51
C LEU A 39 -5.31 8.85 2.51
N ASN A 40 -6.61 8.80 2.21
CA ASN A 40 -7.26 9.80 1.38
C ASN A 40 -7.44 11.11 2.18
N PRO A 41 -6.73 12.20 1.83
CA PRO A 41 -6.81 13.45 2.57
C PRO A 41 -8.20 14.12 2.46
N ALA A 42 -8.98 13.80 1.43
CA ALA A 42 -10.32 14.33 1.23
C ALA A 42 -11.39 13.66 2.12
N TYR A 43 -11.02 12.61 2.87
CA TYR A 43 -11.91 11.92 3.80
C TYR A 43 -11.38 12.02 5.23
N PRO A 44 -11.45 13.21 5.86
CA PRO A 44 -10.99 13.42 7.24
C PRO A 44 -12.04 13.02 8.28
N GLN A 45 -13.08 12.23 7.93
CA GLN A 45 -14.14 11.90 8.88
C GLN A 45 -13.55 11.19 10.11
N LYS A 46 -13.74 11.80 11.29
CA LYS A 46 -13.25 11.29 12.57
C LYS A 46 -13.60 9.81 12.73
N GLY A 47 -12.56 8.96 12.74
CA GLY A 47 -12.68 7.52 12.98
C GLY A 47 -12.81 6.63 11.74
N GLN A 48 -12.93 7.19 10.52
CA GLN A 48 -12.94 6.40 9.29
C GLN A 48 -11.70 6.69 8.44
N LYS A 49 -10.85 5.66 8.25
CA LYS A 49 -9.70 5.71 7.36
C LYS A 49 -10.12 5.23 5.98
N LYS A 50 -9.97 6.07 4.96
CA LYS A 50 -10.11 5.66 3.56
C LYS A 50 -8.72 5.53 2.95
N TYR A 51 -8.36 4.32 2.57
CA TYR A 51 -7.08 3.98 1.99
C TYR A 51 -7.11 4.16 0.48
N LEU A 52 -6.03 4.70 -0.07
CA LEU A 52 -5.74 4.77 -1.49
C LEU A 52 -4.56 3.86 -1.78
N MET A 53 -4.71 2.96 -2.73
CA MET A 53 -3.65 2.08 -3.21
C MET A 53 -3.34 2.43 -4.66
N ARG A 54 -2.08 2.71 -4.95
CA ARG A 54 -1.52 2.86 -6.30
C ARG A 54 -0.62 1.68 -6.61
N TRP A 55 -0.58 1.27 -7.88
CA TRP A 55 0.27 0.18 -8.35
C TRP A 55 0.80 0.49 -9.75
N GLY A 56 2.09 0.23 -9.98
CA GLY A 56 2.74 0.48 -11.25
C GLY A 56 4.13 -0.17 -11.34
N LYS A 57 4.81 -0.01 -12.48
CA LYS A 57 6.11 -0.65 -12.73
C LYS A 57 7.31 0.18 -12.24
N GLY A 58 7.17 1.49 -12.19
CA GLY A 58 8.21 2.41 -11.73
C GLY A 58 7.85 3.04 -10.38
N GLU A 59 8.82 3.16 -9.48
CA GLU A 59 8.60 3.72 -8.14
C GLU A 59 8.02 5.15 -8.19
N THR A 60 8.71 6.04 -8.90
CA THR A 60 8.34 7.47 -9.01
C THR A 60 7.00 7.67 -9.72
N GLU A 61 6.77 6.94 -10.80
CA GLU A 61 5.53 7.01 -11.57
C GLU A 61 4.33 6.52 -10.75
N THR A 62 4.51 5.43 -9.99
CA THR A 62 3.42 4.86 -9.20
C THR A 62 2.95 5.83 -8.11
N LYS A 63 3.83 6.67 -7.56
CA LYS A 63 3.44 7.68 -6.54
C LYS A 63 2.50 8.75 -7.12
N THR A 64 2.60 9.08 -8.41
CA THR A 64 1.81 10.13 -9.05
C THR A 64 0.60 9.60 -9.83
N GLN A 65 0.47 8.28 -9.99
CA GLN A 65 -0.65 7.66 -10.70
C GLN A 65 -1.99 7.84 -9.97
N THR A 66 -3.08 7.63 -10.72
CA THR A 66 -4.40 7.54 -10.11
C THR A 66 -4.49 6.30 -9.22
N PRO A 67 -5.17 6.36 -8.06
CA PRO A 67 -5.38 5.20 -7.22
C PRO A 67 -6.05 4.07 -8.01
N PHE A 68 -5.43 2.89 -7.99
CA PHE A 68 -5.98 1.67 -8.54
C PHE A 68 -7.16 1.17 -7.70
N MET A 69 -7.05 1.30 -6.38
CA MET A 69 -8.10 0.91 -5.43
C MET A 69 -8.26 1.97 -4.34
N ALA A 70 -9.50 2.29 -4.00
CA ALA A 70 -9.86 3.13 -2.87
C ALA A 70 -10.88 2.41 -1.99
N THR A 71 -10.56 2.20 -0.72
CA THR A 71 -11.42 1.44 0.20
C THR A 71 -11.22 1.86 1.66
N ASP A 72 -12.26 1.75 2.45
CA ASP A 72 -12.25 1.88 3.91
C ASP A 72 -11.77 0.60 4.64
N LYS A 73 -11.52 -0.48 3.89
CA LYS A 73 -11.21 -1.81 4.44
C LYS A 73 -9.77 -2.21 4.12
N ALA A 74 -8.89 -2.10 5.10
CA ALA A 74 -7.47 -2.48 4.97
C ALA A 74 -7.28 -3.91 4.45
N LYS A 75 -8.13 -4.86 4.90
CA LYS A 75 -8.07 -6.27 4.51
C LYS A 75 -8.16 -6.53 3.00
N ASN A 76 -8.78 -5.63 2.22
CA ASN A 76 -8.94 -5.79 0.78
C ASN A 76 -7.60 -5.53 0.07
N ILE A 77 -6.97 -4.39 0.38
CA ILE A 77 -5.64 -4.03 -0.13
C ILE A 77 -4.60 -5.03 0.37
N ALA A 78 -4.60 -5.35 1.67
CA ALA A 78 -3.66 -6.29 2.26
C ALA A 78 -3.74 -7.69 1.66
N GLY A 79 -4.95 -8.18 1.37
CA GLY A 79 -5.12 -9.47 0.69
C GLY A 79 -4.49 -9.47 -0.70
N TRP A 80 -4.81 -8.44 -1.49
CA TRP A 80 -4.27 -8.30 -2.85
C TRP A 80 -2.74 -8.25 -2.87
N ILE A 81 -2.13 -7.58 -1.91
CA ILE A 81 -0.67 -7.42 -1.82
C ILE A 81 -0.01 -8.71 -1.34
N ALA A 82 -0.55 -9.35 -0.30
CA ALA A 82 0.00 -10.59 0.26
C ALA A 82 -0.02 -11.73 -0.77
N ASP A 83 -1.09 -11.83 -1.58
CA ASP A 83 -1.20 -12.82 -2.65
C ASP A 83 -0.09 -12.68 -3.73
N ARG A 84 0.59 -11.52 -3.77
CA ARG A 84 1.61 -11.18 -4.77
C ARG A 84 3.04 -11.23 -4.23
N ALA A 85 3.25 -11.93 -3.11
CA ALA A 85 4.56 -12.15 -2.51
C ALA A 85 5.35 -10.84 -2.32
N ALA A 86 4.66 -9.80 -1.86
CA ALA A 86 5.25 -8.48 -1.75
C ALA A 86 6.28 -8.39 -0.62
N GLN A 87 7.11 -7.36 -0.66
CA GLN A 87 8.13 -7.02 0.33
C GLN A 87 8.04 -5.52 0.63
N TRP A 88 8.25 -5.11 1.88
CA TRP A 88 8.35 -3.68 2.19
C TRP A 88 9.50 -3.04 1.42
N LEU A 89 9.28 -1.84 0.89
CA LEU A 89 10.38 -0.99 0.44
C LEU A 89 11.14 -0.53 1.69
N LEU A 90 12.45 -0.74 1.71
CA LEU A 90 13.31 -0.13 2.71
C LEU A 90 13.13 1.39 2.60
N GLN A 91 12.67 2.04 3.67
CA GLN A 91 12.76 3.49 3.76
C GLN A 91 14.24 3.82 3.81
N SER A 92 14.82 4.21 2.67
CA SER A 92 16.13 4.85 2.66
C SER A 92 16.02 6.09 3.53
N SER A 93 16.72 6.04 4.66
CA SER A 93 16.84 7.14 5.63
C SER A 93 17.55 8.34 5.03
#